data_AF-A0A6A5S064-F1
#
_entry.id   AF-A0A6A5S064-F1
#
_cell.length_a   1.000
_cell.length_b   1.000
_cell.length_c   1.000
_cell.angle_alpha   90.00
_cell.angle_beta   90.00
_cell.angle_gamma   90.00
#
_symmetry.space_group_name_H-M   'P 1'
#
loop_
_entity.id
_entity.type
_entity.pdbx_description
1 polymer ?
#
loop_
_entity_poly.entity_id
_entity_poly.type
_entity_poly.pdbx_seq_one_letter_code
_entity_poly.pdbx_strand_id
1 'polypeptide(L)'
;MINSTFEKWLEPGQDVPQPLVDELLRRYSTKEGYDIFPDVLPFFQMLRTKSSTEGTKPWPWKETVVGIITNSDDRVPGILESFGLKVGPRRVGTPDERTADVASEDDISFVVLSYDVGVEKPQREMFDAAIKSFEETLASRRDESDVQSWEKMYVGDSLEHDVVGASKAGWKALRLDREEQFRDSFKSKGKDLIQATVQIGDGSHYLKVSTIKNLGALSTIYPASGWLGKDSLEASGFESEKTA
;
A
#
# COMPACT_ATOMS: atom_id res chain seq x y z
N MET A 1 26.29 -2.89 4.93
CA MET A 1 25.28 -3.03 6.00
C MET A 1 25.40 -4.38 6.71
N ILE A 2 25.41 -5.53 6.00
CA ILE A 2 25.59 -6.85 6.64
C ILE A 2 27.00 -7.00 7.23
N ASN A 3 28.05 -6.82 6.43
CA ASN A 3 29.43 -6.97 6.90
C ASN A 3 29.75 -6.05 8.09
N SER A 4 29.40 -4.77 7.98
CA SER A 4 29.53 -3.77 9.05
C SER A 4 28.79 -4.14 10.34
N THR A 5 27.69 -4.89 10.24
CA THR A 5 26.97 -5.36 11.43
C THR A 5 27.80 -6.40 12.18
N PHE A 6 28.37 -7.36 11.44
CA PHE A 6 29.08 -8.50 12.02
C PHE A 6 30.51 -8.20 12.47
N GLU A 7 31.13 -7.12 11.96
CA GLU A 7 32.52 -6.72 12.24
C GLU A 7 32.94 -6.80 13.72
N LYS A 8 32.07 -6.36 14.65
CA LYS A 8 32.39 -6.35 16.09
C LYS A 8 32.44 -7.73 16.77
N TRP A 9 32.05 -8.79 16.06
CA TRP A 9 32.07 -10.17 16.54
C TRP A 9 33.06 -11.05 15.78
N LEU A 10 33.84 -10.47 14.87
CA LEU A 10 34.86 -11.15 14.09
C LEU A 10 36.25 -10.97 14.72
N GLU A 11 37.11 -11.97 14.59
CA GLU A 11 38.53 -11.82 14.91
C GLU A 11 39.20 -10.85 13.92
N PRO A 12 40.30 -10.17 14.31
CA PRO A 12 41.02 -9.30 13.39
C PRO A 12 41.45 -10.04 12.11
N GLY A 13 40.98 -9.57 10.95
CA GLY A 13 41.28 -10.17 9.65
C GLY A 13 40.40 -11.36 9.27
N GLN A 14 39.39 -11.70 10.07
CA GLN A 14 38.36 -12.68 9.72
C GLN A 14 37.25 -12.00 8.91
N ASP A 15 36.88 -12.59 7.78
CA ASP A 15 35.73 -12.16 6.99
C ASP A 15 34.42 -12.79 7.49
N VAL A 16 33.29 -12.12 7.25
CA VAL A 16 31.97 -12.75 7.44
C VAL A 16 31.85 -13.94 6.50
N PRO A 17 31.45 -15.13 6.97
CA PRO A 17 31.24 -16.28 6.10
C PRO A 17 30.21 -15.95 5.00
N GLN A 18 30.62 -16.07 3.73
CA GLN A 18 29.73 -15.79 2.60
C GLN A 18 28.40 -16.57 2.65
N PRO A 19 28.37 -17.86 3.04
CA PRO A 19 27.10 -18.59 3.17
C PRO A 19 26.11 -17.96 4.16
N LEU A 20 26.62 -17.34 5.24
CA LEU A 20 25.78 -16.62 6.20
C LEU A 20 25.19 -15.34 5.57
N VAL A 21 26.01 -14.60 4.80
CA VAL A 21 25.54 -13.41 4.07
C VAL A 21 24.44 -13.80 3.09
N ASP A 22 24.67 -14.85 2.30
CA ASP A 22 23.72 -15.34 1.30
C ASP A 22 22.41 -15.80 1.95
N GLU A 23 22.49 -16.53 3.08
CA GLU A 23 21.31 -16.99 3.81
C GLU A 23 20.50 -15.83 4.39
N LEU A 24 21.16 -14.82 4.97
CA LEU A 24 20.49 -13.63 5.49
C LEU A 24 19.82 -12.84 4.37
N LEU A 25 20.53 -12.59 3.27
CA LEU A 25 19.97 -11.90 2.11
C LEU A 25 18.75 -12.64 1.57
N ARG A 26 18.85 -13.96 1.39
CA ARG A 26 17.75 -14.80 0.92
C ARG A 26 16.56 -14.78 1.88
N ARG A 27 16.80 -14.94 3.18
CA ARG A 27 15.74 -14.95 4.20
C ARG A 27 14.99 -13.62 4.25
N TYR A 28 15.71 -12.49 4.23
CA TYR A 28 15.10 -11.16 4.31
C TYR A 28 14.67 -10.57 2.96
N SER A 29 14.82 -11.31 1.86
CA SER A 29 14.34 -10.88 0.52
C SER A 29 13.27 -11.82 -0.05
N THR A 30 12.81 -12.80 0.74
CA THR A 30 11.80 -13.78 0.34
C THR A 30 10.85 -14.08 1.51
N LYS A 31 9.78 -14.82 1.23
CA LYS A 31 8.78 -15.30 2.19
C LYS A 31 9.32 -16.08 3.39
N GLU A 32 10.61 -16.43 3.41
CA GLU A 32 11.19 -17.11 4.58
C GLU A 32 11.38 -16.20 5.79
N GLY A 33 11.44 -14.89 5.56
CA GLY A 33 11.52 -13.88 6.60
C GLY A 33 10.18 -13.30 7.03
N TYR A 34 9.07 -13.68 6.38
CA TYR A 34 7.80 -12.98 6.49
C TYR A 34 6.61 -13.93 6.46
N ASP A 35 5.48 -13.46 6.97
CA ASP A 35 4.18 -14.09 6.79
C ASP A 35 3.27 -13.18 5.96
N ILE A 36 2.38 -13.78 5.18
CA ILE A 36 1.34 -13.07 4.45
C ILE A 36 0.00 -13.25 5.16
N PHE A 37 -0.75 -12.15 5.35
CA PHE A 37 -2.07 -12.27 5.96
C PHE A 37 -3.02 -13.12 5.09
N PRO A 38 -3.88 -13.97 5.69
CA PRO A 38 -4.69 -14.93 4.95
C PRO A 38 -5.65 -14.33 3.92
N ASP A 39 -6.00 -13.05 4.04
CA ASP A 39 -6.92 -12.31 3.17
C ASP A 39 -6.25 -11.68 1.94
N VAL A 40 -4.90 -11.62 1.90
CA VAL A 40 -4.17 -10.90 0.83
C VAL A 40 -4.25 -11.64 -0.50
N LEU A 41 -3.87 -12.92 -0.55
CA LEU A 41 -3.94 -13.69 -1.80
C LEU A 41 -5.38 -13.85 -2.33
N PRO A 42 -6.40 -14.13 -1.48
CA PRO A 42 -7.80 -14.09 -1.91
C PRO A 42 -8.23 -12.74 -2.50
N PHE A 43 -7.77 -11.62 -1.94
CA PHE A 43 -8.06 -10.29 -2.47
C PHE A 43 -7.49 -10.10 -3.88
N PHE A 44 -6.22 -10.44 -4.13
CA PHE A 44 -5.65 -10.36 -5.48
C PHE A 44 -6.32 -11.34 -6.46
N GLN A 45 -6.69 -12.54 -5.99
CA GLN A 45 -7.46 -13.49 -6.82
C GLN A 45 -8.83 -12.92 -7.22
N MET A 46 -9.52 -12.24 -6.30
CA MET A 46 -10.78 -11.55 -6.59
C MET A 46 -10.58 -10.47 -7.66
N LEU A 47 -9.55 -9.62 -7.52
CA LEU A 47 -9.26 -8.57 -8.51
C LEU A 47 -8.97 -9.13 -9.91
N ARG A 48 -8.21 -10.24 -10.00
CA ARG A 48 -7.92 -10.92 -11.28
C ARG A 48 -9.17 -11.44 -11.96
N THR A 49 -10.02 -12.11 -11.19
CA THR A 49 -11.22 -12.75 -11.75
C THR A 49 -12.32 -11.75 -12.04
N LYS A 50 -12.25 -10.54 -11.46
CA LYS A 50 -13.29 -9.49 -11.48
C LYS A 50 -14.69 -10.05 -11.14
N SER A 51 -14.73 -11.20 -10.48
CA SER A 51 -15.88 -12.10 -10.52
C SER A 51 -16.73 -11.92 -9.28
N SER A 52 -18.03 -11.79 -9.53
CA SER A 52 -19.09 -12.01 -8.54
C SER A 52 -19.07 -13.49 -8.16
N THR A 53 -18.56 -13.85 -6.98
CA THR A 53 -18.96 -15.14 -6.38
C THR A 53 -20.45 -15.07 -6.07
N GLU A 54 -21.17 -16.20 -6.19
CA GLU A 54 -22.62 -16.24 -5.87
C GLU A 54 -22.89 -15.59 -4.50
N GLY A 55 -23.69 -14.51 -4.51
CA GLY A 55 -24.02 -13.73 -3.30
C GLY A 55 -23.21 -12.44 -3.08
N THR A 56 -22.16 -12.17 -3.88
CA THR A 56 -21.45 -10.88 -3.89
C THR A 56 -21.83 -10.07 -5.13
N LYS A 57 -21.96 -8.73 -5.03
CA LYS A 57 -22.18 -7.93 -6.24
C LYS A 57 -20.84 -7.74 -6.97
N PRO A 58 -20.84 -7.58 -8.30
CA PRO A 58 -19.62 -7.44 -9.07
C PRO A 58 -18.74 -6.29 -8.58
N TRP A 59 -17.42 -6.46 -8.74
CA TRP A 59 -16.46 -5.39 -8.51
C TRP A 59 -16.88 -4.15 -9.30
N PRO A 60 -17.09 -2.98 -8.66
CA PRO A 60 -17.81 -1.88 -9.29
C PRO A 60 -16.96 -1.11 -10.30
N TRP A 61 -15.63 -1.24 -10.26
CA TRP A 61 -14.73 -0.57 -11.18
C TRP A 61 -14.43 -1.45 -12.40
N LYS A 62 -14.56 -0.87 -13.60
CA LYS A 62 -14.22 -1.52 -14.88
C LYS A 62 -12.75 -1.96 -14.91
N GLU A 63 -11.89 -1.10 -14.35
CA GLU A 63 -10.46 -1.31 -14.28
C GLU A 63 -9.94 -0.95 -12.89
N THR A 64 -8.87 -1.62 -12.47
CA THR A 64 -8.23 -1.40 -11.18
C THR A 64 -6.73 -1.58 -11.37
N VAL A 65 -5.97 -0.59 -10.92
CA VAL A 65 -4.51 -0.60 -10.92
C VAL A 65 -4.08 -0.63 -9.47
N VAL A 66 -3.27 -1.61 -9.12
CA VAL A 66 -2.74 -1.77 -7.76
C VAL A 66 -1.29 -1.34 -7.75
N GLY A 67 -0.96 -0.40 -6.87
CA GLY A 67 0.42 0.00 -6.58
C GLY A 67 0.76 -0.28 -5.13
N ILE A 68 2.05 -0.52 -4.84
CA ILE A 68 2.58 -0.59 -3.48
C ILE A 68 3.35 0.69 -3.18
N ILE A 69 3.05 1.36 -2.07
CA ILE A 69 3.76 2.56 -1.61
C ILE A 69 4.21 2.33 -0.17
N THR A 70 5.51 2.20 0.06
CA THR A 70 6.01 1.71 1.35
C THR A 70 7.28 2.42 1.82
N ASN A 71 7.41 2.55 3.15
CA ASN A 71 8.63 3.01 3.80
C ASN A 71 9.55 1.80 3.94
N SER A 72 10.23 1.43 2.85
CA SER A 72 11.06 0.22 2.77
C SER A 72 12.10 0.35 1.67
N ASP A 73 12.95 -0.67 1.56
CA ASP A 73 13.99 -0.81 0.56
C ASP A 73 13.62 -1.76 -0.60
N ASP A 74 14.61 -2.03 -1.45
CA ASP A 74 14.51 -2.74 -2.72
C ASP A 74 14.14 -4.22 -2.65
N ARG A 75 14.05 -4.80 -1.46
CA ARG A 75 13.70 -6.21 -1.28
C ARG A 75 12.20 -6.48 -1.43
N VAL A 76 11.36 -5.46 -1.32
CA VAL A 76 9.89 -5.59 -1.30
C VAL A 76 9.34 -6.35 -2.52
N PRO A 77 9.70 -6.03 -3.78
CA PRO A 77 9.23 -6.78 -4.93
C PRO A 77 9.55 -8.28 -4.84
N GLY A 78 10.79 -8.65 -4.51
CA GLY A 78 11.21 -10.05 -4.39
C GLY A 78 10.47 -10.80 -3.27
N ILE A 79 10.17 -10.12 -2.16
CA ILE A 79 9.35 -10.69 -1.08
C ILE A 79 7.95 -11.01 -1.61
N LEU A 80 7.27 -10.04 -2.25
CA LEU A 80 5.93 -10.21 -2.78
C LEU A 80 5.86 -11.30 -3.86
N GLU A 81 6.84 -11.33 -4.77
CA GLU A 81 6.98 -12.37 -5.80
C GLU A 81 7.15 -13.76 -5.20
N SER A 82 7.93 -13.90 -4.12
CA SER A 82 8.14 -15.19 -3.46
C SER A 82 6.88 -15.76 -2.78
N PHE A 83 5.88 -14.91 -2.49
CA PHE A 83 4.53 -15.29 -2.07
C PHE A 83 3.59 -15.65 -3.24
N GLY A 84 4.05 -15.51 -4.49
CA GLY A 84 3.30 -15.85 -5.69
C GLY A 84 2.47 -14.70 -6.27
N LEU A 85 2.71 -13.45 -5.85
CA LEU A 85 2.13 -12.27 -6.50
C LEU A 85 2.96 -11.91 -7.74
N LYS A 86 2.29 -11.52 -8.82
CA LYS A 86 2.94 -10.98 -10.01
C LYS A 86 3.21 -9.49 -9.82
N VAL A 87 4.46 -9.09 -9.68
CA VAL A 87 4.86 -7.69 -9.53
C VAL A 87 5.40 -7.17 -10.86
N GLY A 88 4.83 -6.06 -11.31
CA GLY A 88 5.27 -5.36 -12.51
C GLY A 88 6.66 -4.77 -12.32
N PRO A 89 7.46 -4.64 -13.39
CA PRO A 89 8.86 -4.19 -13.29
C PRO A 89 9.00 -2.71 -12.90
N ARG A 90 7.90 -1.95 -12.82
CA ARG A 90 7.95 -0.51 -12.60
C ARG A 90 8.31 -0.17 -11.17
N ARG A 91 9.47 0.46 -11.04
CA ARG A 91 9.98 1.08 -9.83
C ARG A 91 10.40 2.51 -10.14
N VAL A 92 10.24 3.40 -9.17
CA VAL A 92 10.62 4.80 -9.34
C VAL A 92 12.08 4.89 -9.75
N GLY A 93 12.35 5.55 -10.88
CA GLY A 93 13.71 5.76 -11.39
C GLY A 93 14.28 4.61 -12.22
N THR A 94 13.54 3.52 -12.47
CA THR A 94 13.99 2.42 -13.35
C THR A 94 13.23 2.40 -14.67
N PRO A 95 13.90 2.22 -15.83
CA PRO A 95 13.22 2.02 -17.11
C PRO A 95 12.33 0.78 -17.11
N ASP A 96 11.18 0.83 -17.81
CA ASP A 96 10.33 -0.35 -18.04
C ASP A 96 10.97 -1.24 -19.13
N GLU A 97 11.29 -2.48 -18.79
CA GLU A 97 11.97 -3.42 -19.70
C GLU A 97 11.01 -4.39 -20.43
N ARG A 98 9.68 -4.34 -20.17
CA ARG A 98 8.71 -5.31 -20.73
C ARG A 98 7.78 -4.72 -21.80
N THR A 99 7.24 -5.60 -22.65
CA THR A 99 6.21 -5.25 -23.64
C THR A 99 4.83 -5.06 -22.97
N ALA A 100 3.99 -4.21 -23.56
CA ALA A 100 2.68 -3.81 -23.01
C ALA A 100 1.75 -5.00 -22.66
N ASP A 101 1.77 -6.07 -23.45
CA ASP A 101 0.90 -7.24 -23.25
C ASP A 101 1.17 -7.97 -21.93
N VAL A 102 2.44 -8.04 -21.50
CA VAL A 102 2.85 -8.69 -20.26
C VAL A 102 2.44 -7.88 -19.03
N ALA A 103 2.42 -6.54 -19.14
CA ALA A 103 2.06 -5.62 -18.06
C ALA A 103 0.56 -5.61 -17.70
N SER A 104 -0.28 -6.31 -18.47
CA SER A 104 -1.72 -6.45 -18.20
C SER A 104 -2.05 -7.60 -17.25
N GLU A 105 -1.09 -8.49 -16.96
CA GLU A 105 -1.29 -9.66 -16.09
C GLU A 105 -0.78 -9.48 -14.66
N ASP A 106 -0.17 -8.34 -14.34
CA ASP A 106 0.44 -8.10 -13.03
C ASP A 106 -0.63 -7.94 -11.94
N ASP A 107 -0.42 -8.58 -10.78
CA ASP A 107 -1.24 -8.36 -9.58
C ASP A 107 -0.96 -6.95 -9.02
N ILE A 108 0.30 -6.50 -9.12
CA ILE A 108 0.79 -5.19 -8.67
C ILE A 108 1.48 -4.52 -9.85
N SER A 109 0.98 -3.38 -10.32
CA SER A 109 1.46 -2.72 -11.53
C SER A 109 2.73 -1.88 -11.34
N PHE A 110 2.97 -1.38 -10.12
CA PHE A 110 4.17 -0.60 -9.78
C PHE A 110 4.45 -0.62 -8.28
N VAL A 111 5.70 -0.33 -7.92
CA VAL A 111 6.17 -0.22 -6.53
C VAL A 111 6.91 1.11 -6.31
N VAL A 112 6.54 1.83 -5.25
CA VAL A 112 7.16 3.07 -4.78
C VAL A 112 7.76 2.82 -3.40
N LEU A 113 9.08 3.00 -3.30
CA LEU A 113 9.86 2.75 -2.09
C LEU A 113 10.42 4.07 -1.57
N SER A 114 10.40 4.27 -0.25
CA SER A 114 10.98 5.47 0.35
C SER A 114 12.47 5.64 0.03
N TYR A 115 13.21 4.54 -0.14
CA TYR A 115 14.62 4.58 -0.49
C TYR A 115 14.86 5.10 -1.92
N ASP A 116 13.91 4.91 -2.83
CA ASP A 116 13.99 5.45 -4.20
C ASP A 116 13.59 6.92 -4.26
N VAL A 117 12.56 7.28 -3.49
CA VAL A 117 12.01 8.65 -3.47
C VAL A 117 12.88 9.58 -2.61
N GLY A 118 13.56 9.04 -1.59
CA GLY A 118 14.39 9.79 -0.64
C GLY A 118 13.62 10.40 0.54
N VAL A 119 12.31 10.16 0.63
CA VAL A 119 11.44 10.55 1.75
C VAL A 119 10.49 9.41 2.11
N GLU A 120 9.79 9.52 3.23
CA GLU A 120 8.87 8.51 3.76
C GLU A 120 7.42 9.00 3.78
N LYS A 121 6.45 8.09 3.86
CA LYS A 121 5.09 8.50 4.27
C LYS A 121 5.18 9.12 5.68
N PRO A 122 4.45 10.20 6.02
CA PRO A 122 3.33 10.78 5.27
C PRO A 122 3.72 11.92 4.31
N GLN A 123 4.99 12.08 3.93
CA GLN A 123 5.40 13.13 3.01
C GLN A 123 4.67 12.99 1.66
N ARG A 124 4.20 14.11 1.12
CA ARG A 124 3.33 14.15 -0.07
C ARG A 124 4.03 13.57 -1.30
N GLU A 125 5.33 13.75 -1.36
CA GLU A 125 6.22 13.32 -2.44
C GLU A 125 6.14 11.80 -2.67
N MET A 126 5.84 11.00 -1.65
CA MET A 126 5.60 9.56 -1.81
C MET A 126 4.34 9.28 -2.64
N PHE A 127 3.28 10.05 -2.43
CA PHE A 127 2.02 9.91 -3.17
C PHE A 127 2.12 10.52 -4.57
N ASP A 128 2.85 11.63 -4.72
CA ASP A 128 3.14 12.22 -6.04
C ASP A 128 4.01 11.28 -6.89
N ALA A 129 5.00 10.59 -6.29
CA ALA A 129 5.79 9.56 -6.95
C ALA A 129 4.91 8.39 -7.44
N ALA A 130 3.90 7.99 -6.64
CA ALA A 130 2.93 6.97 -7.05
C ALA A 130 2.04 7.42 -8.22
N ILE A 131 1.65 8.70 -8.27
CA ILE A 131 0.94 9.25 -9.43
C ILE A 131 1.80 9.16 -10.69
N LYS A 132 3.08 9.53 -10.59
CA LYS A 132 4.02 9.43 -11.72
C LYS A 132 4.18 7.98 -12.22
N SER A 133 4.41 7.03 -11.32
CA SER A 133 4.49 5.60 -11.68
C SER A 133 3.19 5.06 -12.28
N PHE A 134 2.05 5.61 -11.86
CA PHE A 134 0.76 5.28 -12.45
C PHE A 134 0.59 5.87 -13.86
N GLU A 135 0.96 7.13 -14.09
CA GLU A 135 0.97 7.73 -15.44
C GLU A 135 1.85 6.94 -16.41
N GLU A 136 3.03 6.51 -15.98
CA GLU A 136 3.93 5.64 -16.75
C GLU A 136 3.28 4.28 -17.04
N THR A 137 2.51 3.74 -16.08
CA THR A 137 1.73 2.51 -16.26
C THR A 137 0.66 2.68 -17.35
N LEU A 138 -0.10 3.79 -17.34
CA LEU A 138 -1.11 4.06 -18.37
C LEU A 138 -0.46 4.23 -19.76
N ALA A 139 0.62 4.99 -19.84
CA ALA A 139 1.35 5.20 -21.08
C ALA A 139 1.86 3.88 -21.69
N SER A 140 2.38 2.97 -20.87
CA SER A 140 2.86 1.64 -21.33
C SER A 140 1.73 0.77 -21.89
N ARG A 141 0.51 0.89 -21.34
CA ARG A 141 -0.69 0.18 -21.78
C ARG A 141 -1.34 0.82 -23.00
N ARG A 142 -0.79 1.95 -23.48
CA ARG A 142 -1.42 2.82 -24.49
C ARG A 142 -2.82 3.24 -24.07
N ASP A 143 -3.01 3.41 -22.77
CA ASP A 143 -4.22 3.95 -22.20
C ASP A 143 -4.10 5.48 -22.18
N GLU A 144 -4.98 6.14 -22.93
CA GLU A 144 -5.03 7.60 -23.07
C GLU A 144 -5.89 8.27 -21.97
N SER A 145 -6.34 7.51 -20.97
CA SER A 145 -7.11 8.06 -19.86
C SER A 145 -6.30 9.05 -19.03
N ASP A 146 -6.95 10.15 -18.66
CA ASP A 146 -6.37 11.13 -17.74
C ASP A 146 -6.30 10.52 -16.33
N VAL A 147 -5.14 10.55 -15.70
CA VAL A 147 -4.92 10.12 -14.31
C VAL A 147 -5.91 10.77 -13.33
N GLN A 148 -6.39 11.98 -13.62
CA GLN A 148 -7.38 12.68 -12.79
C GLN A 148 -8.76 12.06 -12.86
N SER A 149 -9.09 11.33 -13.93
CA SER A 149 -10.36 10.60 -14.07
C SER A 149 -10.44 9.36 -13.18
N TRP A 150 -9.29 8.89 -12.65
CA TRP A 150 -9.21 7.73 -11.78
C TRP A 150 -9.48 8.08 -10.32
N GLU A 151 -10.31 7.26 -9.68
CA GLU A 151 -10.48 7.26 -8.23
C GLU A 151 -9.21 6.71 -7.57
N LYS A 152 -8.65 7.48 -6.64
CA LYS A 152 -7.42 7.14 -5.92
C LYS A 152 -7.77 6.76 -4.49
N MET A 153 -7.39 5.56 -4.09
CA MET A 153 -7.62 5.04 -2.76
C MET A 153 -6.34 4.41 -2.21
N TYR A 154 -6.01 4.76 -0.97
CA TYR A 154 -4.94 4.16 -0.21
C TYR A 154 -5.51 3.29 0.91
N VAL A 155 -4.96 2.09 1.07
CA VAL A 155 -5.34 1.15 2.14
C VAL A 155 -4.07 0.80 2.93
N GLY A 156 -4.08 1.12 4.22
CA GLY A 156 -2.95 0.85 5.11
C GLY A 156 -3.35 0.88 6.57
N ASP A 157 -2.52 0.33 7.44
CA ASP A 157 -2.78 0.15 8.86
C ASP A 157 -2.36 1.35 9.71
N SER A 158 -1.37 2.13 9.25
CA SER A 158 -0.87 3.29 9.97
C SER A 158 -1.77 4.51 9.82
N LEU A 159 -2.29 5.01 10.94
CA LEU A 159 -3.12 6.21 10.93
C LEU A 159 -2.36 7.44 10.38
N GLU A 160 -1.13 7.65 10.82
CA GLU A 160 -0.35 8.82 10.40
C GLU A 160 0.24 8.65 9.01
N HIS A 161 0.98 7.56 8.76
CA HIS A 161 1.68 7.37 7.50
C HIS A 161 0.71 7.14 6.33
N ASP A 162 -0.31 6.31 6.54
CA ASP A 162 -1.18 5.86 5.46
C ASP A 162 -2.43 6.74 5.34
N VAL A 163 -3.20 6.89 6.42
CA VAL A 163 -4.50 7.57 6.34
C VAL A 163 -4.33 9.07 6.22
N VAL A 164 -3.56 9.69 7.11
CA VAL A 164 -3.31 11.14 7.07
C VAL A 164 -2.48 11.51 5.85
N GLY A 165 -1.41 10.76 5.55
CA GLY A 165 -0.58 10.97 4.36
C GLY A 165 -1.40 10.96 3.06
N ALA A 166 -2.18 9.90 2.82
CA ALA A 166 -2.98 9.78 1.61
C ALA A 166 -4.03 10.89 1.51
N SER A 167 -4.70 11.19 2.62
CA SER A 167 -5.75 12.21 2.60
C SER A 167 -5.21 13.62 2.34
N LYS A 168 -4.03 13.96 2.89
CA LYS A 168 -3.33 15.23 2.58
C LYS A 168 -2.87 15.31 1.12
N ALA A 169 -2.54 14.17 0.51
CA ALA A 169 -2.25 14.06 -0.92
C ALA A 169 -3.51 14.07 -1.80
N GLY A 170 -4.71 14.15 -1.22
CA GLY A 170 -5.99 14.20 -1.94
C GLY A 170 -6.53 12.83 -2.37
N TRP A 171 -5.98 11.73 -1.83
CA TRP A 171 -6.47 10.38 -2.07
C TRP A 171 -7.54 10.02 -1.03
N LYS A 172 -8.45 9.11 -1.39
CA LYS A 172 -9.29 8.44 -0.39
C LYS A 172 -8.42 7.53 0.48
N ALA A 173 -8.76 7.39 1.75
CA ALA A 173 -8.01 6.54 2.66
C ALA A 173 -8.93 5.59 3.43
N LEU A 174 -8.51 4.32 3.53
CA LEU A 174 -9.11 3.32 4.41
C LEU A 174 -8.05 2.82 5.39
N ARG A 175 -8.38 2.85 6.67
CA ARG A 175 -7.56 2.22 7.70
C ARG A 175 -7.81 0.71 7.69
N LEU A 176 -6.76 -0.08 7.68
CA LEU A 176 -6.81 -1.53 7.79
C LEU A 176 -6.50 -1.96 9.23
N ASP A 177 -7.46 -2.58 9.91
CA ASP A 177 -7.30 -2.94 11.32
C ASP A 177 -6.56 -4.27 11.51
N ARG A 178 -5.27 -4.30 11.19
CA ARG A 178 -4.43 -5.49 11.36
C ARG A 178 -4.20 -5.88 12.81
N GLU A 179 -4.23 -4.92 13.72
CA GLU A 179 -4.05 -5.13 15.16
C GLU A 179 -5.34 -5.46 15.91
N GLU A 180 -6.47 -5.57 15.19
CA GLU A 180 -7.78 -5.90 15.74
C GLU A 180 -8.28 -4.95 16.83
N GLN A 181 -7.88 -3.67 16.78
CA GLN A 181 -8.26 -2.62 17.73
C GLN A 181 -9.79 -2.38 17.73
N PHE A 182 -10.48 -2.69 16.63
CA PHE A 182 -11.92 -2.50 16.47
C PHE A 182 -12.70 -3.82 16.39
N ARG A 183 -12.12 -4.95 16.80
CA ARG A 183 -12.77 -6.28 16.76
C ARG A 183 -14.22 -6.26 17.28
N ASP A 184 -14.45 -5.68 18.45
CA ASP A 184 -15.79 -5.62 19.06
C ASP A 184 -16.73 -4.67 18.33
N SER A 185 -16.19 -3.60 17.73
CA SER A 185 -16.96 -2.68 16.89
C SER A 185 -17.44 -3.34 15.60
N PHE A 186 -16.60 -4.15 14.95
CA PHE A 186 -17.00 -4.95 13.79
C PHE A 186 -18.06 -6.00 14.17
N LYS A 187 -17.82 -6.73 15.27
CA LYS A 187 -18.75 -7.76 15.77
C LYS A 187 -20.12 -7.20 16.12
N SER A 188 -20.17 -6.11 16.88
CA SER A 188 -21.43 -5.48 17.30
C SER A 188 -22.24 -4.90 16.14
N LYS A 189 -21.56 -4.35 15.13
CA LYS A 189 -22.21 -3.77 13.94
C LYS A 189 -22.56 -4.84 12.89
N GLY A 190 -21.97 -6.03 12.96
CA GLY A 190 -22.13 -7.08 11.94
C GLY A 190 -21.66 -6.64 10.56
N LYS A 191 -20.61 -5.82 10.49
CA LYS A 191 -20.06 -5.24 9.26
C LYS A 191 -18.54 -5.37 9.28
N ASP A 192 -17.92 -5.47 8.10
CA ASP A 192 -16.46 -5.48 7.94
C ASP A 192 -15.87 -4.09 7.59
N LEU A 193 -16.74 -3.08 7.48
CA LEU A 193 -16.41 -1.66 7.35
C LEU A 193 -17.16 -0.87 8.44
N ILE A 194 -16.44 -0.01 9.15
CA ILE A 194 -17.00 0.89 10.15
C ILE A 194 -16.44 2.30 10.00
N GLN A 195 -17.18 3.29 10.51
CA GLN A 195 -16.61 4.58 10.88
C GLN A 195 -16.11 4.48 12.33
N ALA A 196 -14.85 4.85 12.54
CA ALA A 196 -14.20 4.89 13.85
C ALA A 196 -13.66 6.30 14.11
N THR A 197 -13.76 6.76 15.36
CA THR A 197 -13.08 7.97 15.80
C THR A 197 -11.75 7.56 16.42
N VAL A 198 -10.65 8.03 15.84
CA VAL A 198 -9.28 7.72 16.27
C VAL A 198 -8.57 8.98 16.72
N GLN A 199 -7.74 8.83 17.74
CA GLN A 199 -6.96 9.92 18.31
C GLN A 199 -5.67 10.12 17.49
N ILE A 200 -5.27 11.37 17.27
CA ILE A 200 -4.06 11.74 16.51
C ILE A 200 -3.15 12.62 17.38
N GLY A 201 -1.84 12.43 17.23
CA GLY A 201 -0.82 13.28 17.85
C GLY A 201 -0.74 13.14 19.37
N ASP A 202 -0.62 14.27 20.07
CA ASP A 202 -0.52 14.35 21.53
C ASP A 202 -1.83 13.99 22.28
N GLY A 203 -2.87 13.67 21.53
CA GLY A 203 -4.15 13.25 22.06
C GLY A 203 -5.22 14.33 22.14
N SER A 204 -4.94 15.55 21.68
CA SER A 204 -5.91 16.65 21.65
C SER A 204 -6.86 16.60 20.44
N HIS A 205 -6.52 15.84 19.39
CA HIS A 205 -7.27 15.80 18.14
C HIS A 205 -7.82 14.40 17.83
N TYR A 206 -9.02 14.37 17.25
CA TYR A 206 -9.69 13.13 16.84
C TYR A 206 -10.11 13.22 15.38
N LEU A 207 -9.88 12.15 14.63
CA LEU A 207 -10.28 12.01 13.24
C LEU A 207 -11.31 10.90 13.10
N LYS A 208 -12.36 11.15 12.30
CA LYS A 208 -13.25 10.08 11.85
C LYS A 208 -12.62 9.40 10.65
N VAL A 209 -12.34 8.11 10.77
CA VAL A 209 -11.72 7.30 9.74
C VAL A 209 -12.63 6.13 9.36
N SER A 210 -12.63 5.82 8.06
CA SER A 210 -13.24 4.60 7.55
C SER A 210 -12.25 3.46 7.79
N THR A 211 -12.65 2.47 8.59
CA THR A 211 -11.81 1.34 8.99
C THR A 211 -12.39 0.04 8.48
N ILE A 212 -11.57 -0.75 7.80
CA ILE A 212 -11.89 -2.10 7.32
C ILE A 212 -11.18 -3.16 8.17
N LYS A 213 -11.87 -4.28 8.39
CA LYS A 213 -11.34 -5.40 9.16
C LYS A 213 -10.22 -6.15 8.44
N ASN A 214 -10.38 -6.32 7.13
CA ASN A 214 -9.46 -7.03 6.25
C ASN A 214 -9.67 -6.56 4.80
N LEU A 215 -8.81 -6.96 3.86
CA LEU A 215 -8.93 -6.59 2.44
C LEU A 215 -10.17 -7.19 1.77
N GLY A 216 -10.67 -8.32 2.27
CA GLY A 216 -11.93 -8.92 1.83
C GLY A 216 -13.13 -7.97 1.97
N ALA A 217 -13.10 -7.04 2.93
CA ALA A 217 -14.13 -6.00 3.09
C ALA A 217 -14.32 -5.18 1.81
N LEU A 218 -13.25 -4.91 1.04
CA LEU A 218 -13.29 -4.13 -0.20
C LEU A 218 -14.24 -4.72 -1.25
N SER A 219 -14.42 -6.05 -1.26
CA SER A 219 -15.37 -6.73 -2.15
C SER A 219 -16.83 -6.31 -1.95
N THR A 220 -17.16 -5.80 -0.77
CA THR A 220 -18.51 -5.42 -0.35
C THR A 220 -18.71 -3.91 -0.28
N ILE A 221 -17.63 -3.15 -0.48
CA ILE A 221 -17.62 -1.70 -0.42
C ILE A 221 -18.08 -1.16 -1.76
N TYR A 222 -19.34 -0.75 -1.83
CA TYR A 222 -19.86 -0.01 -2.97
C TYR A 222 -19.78 1.49 -2.68
N PRO A 223 -19.32 2.30 -3.64
CA PRO A 223 -19.58 3.73 -3.59
C PRO A 223 -21.07 3.99 -3.75
N ALA A 224 -21.82 3.89 -2.66
CA ALA A 224 -23.02 4.67 -2.49
C ALA A 224 -22.56 6.12 -2.30
N SER A 225 -23.00 7.00 -3.19
CA SER A 225 -22.97 8.47 -3.08
C SER A 225 -22.48 8.99 -1.71
N GLY A 226 -21.24 9.48 -1.67
CA GLY A 226 -20.67 10.18 -0.51
C GLY A 226 -19.76 9.31 0.37
N TRP A 227 -18.59 8.96 -0.14
CA TRP A 227 -17.43 8.77 0.75
C TRP A 227 -16.96 10.15 1.19
N LEU A 228 -16.73 10.32 2.51
CA LEU A 228 -16.33 11.55 3.20
C LEU A 228 -15.50 12.46 2.28
N GLY A 229 -16.14 13.55 1.86
CA GLY A 229 -15.51 14.58 1.04
C GLY A 229 -14.34 15.22 1.79
N LYS A 230 -13.47 15.87 1.00
CA LYS A 230 -12.37 16.74 1.46
C LYS A 230 -12.67 17.53 2.75
N ASP A 231 -13.94 17.88 2.97
CA ASP A 231 -14.48 18.63 4.10
C ASP A 231 -14.18 18.04 5.49
N SER A 232 -13.94 16.74 5.66
CA SER A 232 -13.69 16.17 7.01
C SER A 232 -12.31 16.49 7.60
N LEU A 233 -11.33 16.84 6.76
CA LEU A 233 -10.02 17.31 7.24
C LEU A 233 -10.00 18.81 7.49
N GLU A 234 -10.74 19.60 6.72
CA GLU A 234 -10.93 21.03 7.01
C GLU A 234 -11.73 21.24 8.30
N ALA A 235 -12.66 20.33 8.63
CA ALA A 235 -13.43 20.40 9.88
C ALA A 235 -12.68 19.91 11.13
N SER A 236 -11.47 19.34 11.01
CA SER A 236 -10.68 18.82 12.16
C SER A 236 -9.48 19.68 12.56
N GLY A 237 -9.40 20.93 12.08
CA GLY A 237 -8.44 21.92 12.60
C GLY A 237 -6.98 21.63 12.24
N PHE A 238 -6.73 20.84 11.19
CA PHE A 238 -5.37 20.69 10.63
C PHE A 238 -5.08 21.89 9.71
N GLU A 239 -4.97 23.09 10.27
CA GLU A 239 -4.38 24.22 9.55
C GLU A 239 -2.91 23.89 9.28
N SER A 240 -2.55 23.84 7.99
CA SER A 240 -1.16 23.94 7.59
C SER A 240 -0.62 25.25 8.13
N GLU A 241 0.38 25.21 9.01
CA GLU A 241 1.20 26.37 9.31
C GLU A 241 1.67 26.96 7.97
N LYS A 242 1.12 28.14 7.65
CA LYS A 242 1.62 28.96 6.55
C LYS A 242 3.04 29.36 6.95
N THR A 243 4.00 28.87 6.19
CA THR A 243 5.35 29.44 6.18
C THR A 243 5.25 30.92 5.85
N ALA A 244 5.72 31.74 6.79
CA ALA A 244 6.06 33.15 6.58
C ALA A 244 7.50 33.25 6.05
#